data_AF-A0A087TKX2-F1
#
_entry.id   AF-A0A087TKX2-F1
#
_cell.length_a   1.000
_cell.length_b   1.000
_cell.length_c   1.000
_cell.angle_alpha   90.00
_cell.angle_beta   90.00
_cell.angle_gamma   90.00
#
_symmetry.space_group_name_H-M   'P 1'
#
loop_
_entity.id
_entity.type
_entity.pdbx_description
1 polymer ?
#
loop_
_entity_poly.entity_id
_entity_poly.type
_entity_poly.pdbx_seq_one_letter_code
_entity_poly.pdbx_strand_id
1 'polypeptide(L)'
;MKHWENEMRLRGGCPADWVWIVPPLSGSLTPVFHQELLYYNLKPSYEYQDPPWKTHIWEKDRETSGNGPRTPSKKFRFKEIARAVKFTSNLFGMALSRRIKATILFATETGRSEQYAKMLGDIFSHAYNASVICMADYDIINLEHETLLLVVTSTFGNGDPPENGEAFARSLQAIKVTGETTP
;
A
#
# COMPACT_ATOMS: atom_id res chain seq x y z
N MET A 1 -32.32 -40.88 28.82
CA MET A 1 -31.26 -39.93 28.38
C MET A 1 -31.87 -38.53 28.34
N LYS A 2 -31.73 -37.73 29.41
CA LYS A 2 -32.51 -36.48 29.59
C LYS A 2 -32.31 -35.46 28.45
N HIS A 3 -31.09 -35.35 27.92
CA HIS A 3 -30.81 -34.42 26.82
C HIS A 3 -31.49 -34.85 25.51
N TRP A 4 -31.34 -36.12 25.13
CA TRP A 4 -32.00 -36.72 23.97
C TRP A 4 -33.53 -36.56 24.02
N GLU A 5 -34.15 -36.88 25.15
CA GLU A 5 -35.60 -36.75 25.34
C GLU A 5 -36.07 -35.29 25.19
N ASN A 6 -35.28 -34.34 25.70
CA ASN A 6 -35.57 -32.91 25.56
C ASN A 6 -35.43 -32.42 24.12
N GLU A 7 -34.39 -32.81 23.41
CA GLU A 7 -34.18 -32.44 22.01
C GLU A 7 -35.24 -33.07 21.09
N MET A 8 -35.58 -34.34 21.31
CA MET A 8 -36.67 -35.01 20.60
C MET A 8 -38.00 -34.29 20.81
N ARG A 9 -38.31 -33.87 22.05
CA ARG A 9 -39.52 -33.11 22.38
C ARG A 9 -39.54 -31.69 21.80
N LEU A 10 -38.41 -30.98 21.84
CA LEU A 10 -38.35 -29.56 21.46
C LEU A 10 -38.11 -29.34 19.96
N ARG A 11 -37.33 -30.21 19.32
CA ARG A 11 -36.80 -30.03 17.96
C ARG A 11 -37.09 -31.20 17.01
N GLY A 12 -37.69 -32.28 17.50
CA GLY A 12 -38.02 -33.46 16.69
C GLY A 12 -36.82 -34.36 16.38
N GLY A 13 -35.69 -34.16 17.04
CA GLY A 13 -34.51 -35.01 16.95
C GLY A 13 -33.31 -34.40 17.69
N CYS A 14 -32.30 -35.22 17.95
CA CYS A 14 -31.12 -34.81 18.71
C CYS A 14 -29.94 -34.54 17.76
N PRO A 15 -29.35 -33.32 17.78
CA PRO A 15 -28.22 -32.98 16.93
C PRO A 15 -26.93 -33.61 17.44
N ALA A 16 -26.51 -34.73 16.86
CA ALA A 16 -25.21 -35.31 17.16
C ALA A 16 -24.74 -36.26 16.06
N ASP A 17 -23.44 -36.56 16.05
CA ASP A 17 -22.87 -37.57 15.17
C ASP A 17 -22.49 -38.81 15.99
N TRP A 18 -23.14 -39.94 15.67
CA TRP A 18 -22.95 -41.20 16.38
C TRP A 18 -21.50 -41.69 16.30
N VAL A 19 -20.78 -41.37 15.21
CA VAL A 19 -19.37 -41.75 14.99
C VAL A 19 -18.45 -41.12 16.04
N TRP A 20 -18.80 -39.94 16.54
CA TRP A 20 -17.97 -39.19 17.50
C TRP A 20 -18.27 -39.50 18.96
N ILE A 21 -19.39 -40.15 19.25
CA ILE A 21 -19.88 -40.39 20.61
C ILE A 21 -19.56 -41.81 21.08
N VAL A 22 -19.58 -42.78 20.15
CA VAL A 22 -19.42 -44.19 20.48
C VAL A 22 -17.95 -44.60 20.28
N PRO A 23 -17.30 -45.24 21.28
CA PRO A 23 -15.94 -45.71 21.13
C PRO A 23 -15.87 -46.79 20.02
N PRO A 24 -14.76 -46.85 19.24
CA PRO A 24 -14.61 -47.83 18.17
C PRO A 24 -14.64 -49.28 18.66
N LEU A 25 -14.34 -49.52 19.94
CA LEU A 25 -14.45 -50.81 20.59
C LEU A 25 -15.59 -50.79 21.63
N SER A 26 -16.46 -51.80 21.61
CA SER A 26 -17.55 -52.00 22.59
C SER A 26 -18.64 -50.92 22.59
N GLY A 27 -18.95 -50.34 21.43
CA GLY A 27 -19.97 -49.31 21.29
C GLY A 27 -21.37 -49.70 21.79
N SER A 28 -21.71 -51.00 21.74
CA SER A 28 -22.97 -51.57 22.24
C SER A 28 -23.20 -51.44 23.74
N LEU A 29 -22.17 -51.10 24.51
CA LEU A 29 -22.29 -50.82 25.94
C LEU A 29 -22.84 -49.41 26.22
N THR A 30 -22.83 -48.53 25.22
CA THR A 30 -23.33 -47.16 25.37
C THR A 30 -24.84 -47.09 25.06
N PRO A 31 -25.64 -46.35 25.84
CA PRO A 31 -27.08 -46.21 25.60
C PRO A 31 -27.42 -45.40 24.33
N VAL A 32 -26.40 -44.82 23.68
CA VAL A 32 -26.51 -44.08 22.41
C VAL A 32 -26.44 -45.02 21.20
N PHE A 33 -25.96 -46.25 21.39
CA PHE A 33 -25.87 -47.24 20.32
C PHE A 33 -27.25 -47.56 19.72
N HIS A 34 -27.34 -47.58 18.38
CA HIS A 34 -28.59 -47.73 17.61
C HIS A 34 -29.64 -46.62 17.77
N GLN A 35 -29.29 -45.44 18.30
CA GLN A 35 -30.19 -44.28 18.31
C GLN A 35 -30.02 -43.42 17.05
N GLU A 36 -31.13 -43.03 16.41
CA GLU A 36 -31.12 -42.20 15.20
C GLU A 36 -30.87 -40.71 15.52
N LEU A 37 -29.62 -40.27 15.37
CA LEU A 37 -29.25 -38.87 15.56
C LEU A 37 -29.39 -38.09 14.24
N LEU A 38 -29.79 -36.81 14.34
CA LEU A 38 -29.92 -35.94 13.18
C LEU A 38 -28.73 -35.00 13.08
N TYR A 39 -28.32 -34.65 11.86
CA TYR A 39 -27.33 -33.60 11.62
C TYR A 39 -28.03 -32.33 11.16
N TYR A 40 -28.19 -31.35 12.05
CA TYR A 40 -28.78 -30.06 11.69
C TYR A 40 -27.75 -29.15 11.04
N ASN A 41 -28.02 -28.71 9.80
CA ASN A 41 -27.26 -27.64 9.17
C ASN A 41 -27.95 -26.29 9.46
N LEU A 42 -27.52 -25.63 10.54
CA LEU A 42 -28.12 -24.38 11.03
C LEU A 42 -27.53 -23.17 10.29
N LYS A 43 -28.39 -22.23 9.87
CA LYS A 43 -27.98 -20.95 9.26
C LYS A 43 -28.20 -19.79 10.25
N PRO A 44 -27.31 -18.77 10.26
CA PRO A 44 -26.17 -18.59 9.37
C PRO A 44 -24.96 -19.47 9.77
N SER A 45 -24.40 -20.21 8.81
CA SER A 45 -23.16 -20.97 8.97
C SER A 45 -22.03 -20.28 8.20
N TYR A 46 -20.81 -20.30 8.75
CA TYR A 46 -19.63 -19.77 8.09
C TYR A 46 -19.04 -20.83 7.16
N GLU A 47 -19.62 -20.95 5.97
CA GLU A 47 -19.14 -21.84 4.92
C GLU A 47 -18.17 -21.08 4.00
N TYR A 48 -17.15 -21.79 3.49
CA TYR A 48 -16.29 -21.24 2.45
C TYR A 48 -17.15 -20.79 1.27
N GLN A 49 -17.10 -19.49 0.98
CA GLN A 49 -17.73 -18.89 -0.19
C GLN A 49 -16.66 -18.69 -1.26
N ASP A 50 -17.06 -18.80 -2.53
CA ASP A 50 -16.21 -18.33 -3.62
C ASP A 50 -15.89 -16.85 -3.44
N PRO A 51 -14.66 -16.42 -3.78
CA PRO A 51 -14.28 -15.04 -3.68
C PRO A 51 -15.30 -14.14 -4.39
N PRO A 52 -15.78 -13.06 -3.76
CA PRO A 52 -16.92 -12.30 -4.24
C PRO A 52 -16.70 -11.69 -5.62
N TRP A 53 -15.46 -11.43 -6.04
CA TRP A 53 -15.13 -10.93 -7.38
C TRP A 53 -15.27 -11.98 -8.50
N LYS A 54 -15.44 -13.27 -8.15
CA LYS A 54 -15.71 -14.35 -9.12
C LYS A 54 -17.21 -14.59 -9.30
N THR A 55 -17.99 -14.45 -8.23
CA THR A 55 -19.43 -14.71 -8.20
C THR A 55 -20.28 -13.47 -8.43
N HIS A 56 -19.78 -12.28 -8.07
CA HIS A 56 -20.53 -11.03 -8.24
C HIS A 56 -20.54 -10.60 -9.70
N ILE A 57 -21.72 -10.67 -10.32
CA ILE A 57 -21.97 -10.07 -11.63
C ILE A 57 -22.17 -8.58 -11.43
N TRP A 58 -21.17 -7.77 -11.77
CA TRP A 58 -21.29 -6.32 -11.73
C TRP A 58 -22.42 -5.85 -12.64
N GLU A 59 -23.10 -4.76 -12.29
CA GLU A 59 -24.21 -4.23 -13.09
C GLU A 59 -23.77 -3.87 -14.52
N LYS A 60 -22.52 -3.43 -14.68
CA LYS A 60 -21.85 -3.22 -15.98
C LYS A 60 -21.65 -4.51 -16.79
N ASP A 61 -21.45 -5.63 -16.11
CA ASP A 61 -21.27 -6.96 -16.73
C ASP A 61 -22.62 -7.62 -17.04
N ARG A 62 -23.70 -7.29 -16.30
CA ARG A 62 -25.08 -7.66 -16.65
C ARG A 62 -25.50 -7.09 -18.00
N GLU A 63 -25.09 -5.85 -18.30
CA GLU A 63 -25.27 -5.24 -19.63
C GLU A 63 -24.43 -5.92 -20.73
N THR A 64 -23.40 -6.69 -20.35
CA THR A 64 -22.49 -7.34 -21.30
C THR A 64 -22.89 -8.79 -21.60
N SER A 65 -23.53 -9.48 -20.64
CA SER A 65 -24.02 -10.86 -20.76
C SER A 65 -25.48 -10.96 -21.24
N GLY A 66 -26.26 -9.89 -21.15
CA GLY A 66 -27.61 -9.80 -21.73
C GLY A 66 -27.58 -9.05 -23.06
N ASN A 67 -28.57 -9.29 -23.93
CA ASN A 67 -28.85 -8.54 -25.15
C ASN A 67 -29.33 -7.08 -24.85
N GLY A 68 -28.80 -6.45 -23.80
CA GLY A 68 -29.12 -5.09 -23.38
C GLY A 68 -28.19 -4.06 -24.03
N PRO A 69 -28.61 -2.78 -24.14
CA PRO A 69 -27.79 -1.74 -24.72
C PRO A 69 -26.58 -1.46 -23.82
N ARG A 70 -25.37 -1.82 -24.28
CA ARG A 70 -24.11 -1.52 -23.60
C ARG A 70 -23.99 -0.01 -23.37
N THR A 71 -23.86 0.44 -22.12
CA THR A 71 -23.48 1.83 -21.86
C THR A 71 -22.07 2.09 -22.45
N PRO A 72 -21.91 3.02 -23.40
CA PRO A 72 -20.60 3.25 -24.00
C PRO A 72 -19.69 3.87 -22.94
N SER A 73 -18.59 3.17 -22.61
CA SER A 73 -17.49 3.78 -21.85
C SER A 73 -17.09 5.07 -22.54
N LYS A 74 -17.30 6.21 -21.85
CA LYS A 74 -16.99 7.54 -22.39
C LYS A 74 -15.48 7.63 -22.57
N LYS A 75 -15.01 7.41 -23.80
CA LYS A 75 -13.61 7.62 -24.17
C LYS A 75 -13.35 9.12 -24.18
N PHE A 76 -12.52 9.61 -23.27
CA PHE A 76 -12.08 11.00 -23.27
C PHE A 76 -11.15 11.26 -24.45
N ARG A 77 -11.32 12.40 -25.11
CA ARG A 77 -10.43 12.84 -26.17
C ARG A 77 -9.15 13.42 -25.57
N PHE A 78 -8.03 13.30 -26.28
CA PHE A 78 -6.74 13.86 -25.84
C PHE A 78 -6.83 15.34 -25.46
N LYS A 79 -7.63 16.13 -26.20
CA LYS A 79 -7.87 17.56 -25.92
C LYS A 79 -8.53 17.79 -24.55
N GLU A 80 -9.41 16.90 -24.12
CA GLU A 80 -10.09 16.98 -22.82
C GLU A 80 -9.11 16.67 -21.70
N ILE A 81 -8.29 15.62 -21.88
CA ILE A 81 -7.20 15.26 -20.96
C ILE A 81 -6.18 16.41 -20.85
N ALA A 82 -5.73 16.97 -21.97
CA ALA A 82 -4.77 18.07 -21.97
C ALA A 82 -5.30 19.32 -21.24
N ARG A 83 -6.60 19.63 -21.39
CA ARG A 83 -7.24 20.73 -20.65
C ARG A 83 -7.29 20.44 -19.15
N ALA A 84 -7.62 19.21 -18.77
CA ALA A 84 -7.64 18.79 -17.37
C ALA A 84 -6.23 18.88 -16.75
N VAL A 85 -5.20 18.37 -17.44
CA VAL A 85 -3.80 18.46 -17.00
C VAL A 85 -3.37 19.93 -16.85
N LYS A 86 -3.68 20.79 -17.81
CA LYS A 86 -3.37 22.23 -17.71
C LYS A 86 -4.03 22.88 -16.49
N PHE A 87 -5.30 22.54 -16.22
CA PHE A 87 -6.01 23.04 -15.05
C PHE A 87 -5.37 22.56 -13.75
N THR A 88 -5.07 21.26 -13.65
CA THR A 88 -4.42 20.71 -12.46
C THR A 88 -3.02 21.27 -12.27
N SER A 89 -2.21 21.41 -13.33
CA SER A 89 -0.88 21.99 -13.25
C SER A 89 -0.89 23.44 -12.73
N ASN A 90 -1.85 24.25 -13.16
CA ASN A 90 -2.01 25.62 -12.64
C ASN A 90 -2.37 25.62 -11.14
N LEU A 91 -3.30 24.75 -10.72
CA LEU A 91 -3.71 24.63 -9.33
C LEU A 91 -2.57 24.11 -8.43
N PHE A 92 -1.84 23.10 -8.90
CA PHE A 92 -0.65 22.56 -8.22
C PHE A 92 0.46 23.61 -8.11
N GLY A 93 0.74 24.37 -9.18
CA GLY A 93 1.75 25.43 -9.15
C GLY A 93 1.44 26.49 -8.09
N MET A 94 0.19 26.93 -8.00
CA MET A 94 -0.24 27.87 -6.95
C MET A 94 -0.13 27.26 -5.54
N ALA A 95 -0.53 26.00 -5.36
CA ALA A 95 -0.46 25.34 -4.06
C ALA A 95 0.98 25.08 -3.60
N LEU A 96 1.86 24.63 -4.52
CA LEU A 96 3.28 24.37 -4.26
C LEU A 96 4.04 25.66 -3.92
N SER A 97 3.73 26.77 -4.59
CA SER A 97 4.38 28.07 -4.32
C SER A 97 4.18 28.60 -2.89
N ARG A 98 3.12 28.14 -2.20
CA ARG A 98 2.82 28.52 -0.80
C ARG A 98 3.51 27.64 0.23
N ARG A 99 4.08 26.50 -0.19
CA ARG A 99 4.76 25.56 0.71
C ARG A 99 6.22 25.95 0.88
N ILE A 100 6.79 25.60 2.03
CA ILE A 100 8.21 25.80 2.31
C ILE A 100 9.03 24.91 1.36
N LYS A 101 10.11 25.47 0.78
CA LYS A 101 11.03 24.73 -0.09
C LYS A 101 11.87 23.77 0.75
N ALA A 102 11.95 22.51 0.31
CA ALA A 102 12.79 21.49 0.94
C ALA A 102 13.66 20.83 -0.13
N THR A 103 14.97 21.06 -0.06
CA THR A 103 15.92 20.53 -1.03
C THR A 103 16.60 19.30 -0.44
N ILE A 104 16.47 18.15 -1.11
CA ILE A 104 17.06 16.88 -0.71
C ILE A 104 18.23 16.61 -1.65
N LEU A 105 19.46 16.70 -1.14
CA LEU A 105 20.67 16.37 -1.88
C LEU A 105 21.06 14.93 -1.63
N PHE A 106 21.50 14.23 -2.68
CA PHE A 106 22.03 12.88 -2.54
C PHE A 106 23.36 12.69 -3.26
N ALA A 107 24.19 11.81 -2.70
CA ALA A 107 25.36 11.24 -3.35
C ALA A 107 25.40 9.74 -3.10
N THR A 108 25.77 8.98 -4.13
CA THR A 108 25.69 7.53 -4.13
C THR A 108 26.64 6.89 -5.13
N GLU A 109 27.18 5.73 -4.77
CA GLU A 109 27.97 4.86 -5.67
C GLU A 109 27.10 3.78 -6.32
N THR A 110 26.35 3.05 -5.50
CA THR A 110 25.57 1.87 -5.93
C THR A 110 24.07 2.15 -6.07
N GLY A 111 23.64 3.40 -5.92
CA GLY A 111 22.23 3.82 -6.07
C GLY A 111 21.37 3.69 -4.82
N ARG A 112 21.89 3.19 -3.69
CA ARG A 112 21.07 2.97 -2.48
C ARG A 112 20.66 4.29 -1.79
N SER A 113 21.57 5.26 -1.72
CA SER A 113 21.28 6.58 -1.14
C SER A 113 20.30 7.37 -2.02
N GLU A 114 20.39 7.22 -3.35
CA GLU A 114 19.42 7.80 -4.28
C GLU A 114 18.01 7.25 -4.06
N GLN A 115 17.87 5.94 -3.87
CA GLN A 115 16.57 5.33 -3.56
C GLN A 115 15.98 5.90 -2.27
N TYR A 116 16.78 6.02 -1.21
CA TYR A 116 16.31 6.63 0.04
C TYR A 116 15.96 8.12 -0.11
N ALA A 117 16.73 8.87 -0.92
CA ALA A 117 16.42 10.27 -1.21
C ALA A 117 15.10 10.44 -1.96
N LYS A 118 14.80 9.55 -2.93
CA LYS A 118 13.52 9.52 -3.63
C LYS A 118 12.36 9.18 -2.69
N MET A 119 12.50 8.16 -1.85
CA MET A 119 11.51 7.82 -0.82
C MET A 119 11.26 8.98 0.14
N LEU A 120 12.34 9.67 0.55
CA LEU A 120 12.24 10.86 1.40
C LEU A 120 11.51 12.00 0.68
N GLY A 121 11.79 12.20 -0.60
CA GLY A 121 11.09 13.16 -1.46
C GLY A 121 9.60 12.89 -1.54
N ASP A 122 9.21 11.64 -1.74
CA ASP A 122 7.80 11.23 -1.77
C ASP A 122 7.10 11.55 -0.44
N ILE A 123 7.74 11.23 0.70
CA ILE A 123 7.21 11.53 2.03
C ILE A 123 7.07 13.05 2.23
N PHE A 124 8.11 13.82 1.92
CA PHE A 124 8.12 15.27 2.13
C PHE A 124 7.19 16.02 1.17
N SER A 125 6.95 15.50 -0.03
CA SER A 125 6.06 16.10 -1.05
C SER A 125 4.61 16.31 -0.57
N HIS A 126 4.19 15.61 0.50
CA HIS A 126 2.87 15.77 1.09
C HIS A 126 2.69 17.15 1.75
N ALA A 127 3.75 17.71 2.35
CA ALA A 127 3.69 18.95 3.14
C ALA A 127 4.58 20.08 2.57
N TYR A 128 5.70 19.74 1.96
CA TYR A 128 6.71 20.69 1.46
C TYR A 128 6.70 20.76 -0.07
N ASN A 129 7.34 21.79 -0.61
CA ASN A 129 7.77 21.81 -2.01
C ASN A 129 9.14 21.11 -2.08
N ALA A 130 9.12 19.78 -2.14
CA ALA A 130 10.30 18.94 -2.05
C ALA A 130 10.95 18.72 -3.42
N SER A 131 12.27 18.89 -3.52
CA SER A 131 13.06 18.57 -4.72
C SER A 131 14.24 17.68 -4.39
N VAL A 132 14.40 16.57 -5.11
CA VAL A 132 15.52 15.65 -4.95
C VAL A 132 16.54 15.90 -6.06
N ILE A 133 17.79 16.19 -5.68
CA ILE A 133 18.85 16.63 -6.62
C ILE A 133 20.15 15.86 -6.30
N CYS A 134 20.87 15.45 -7.34
CA CYS A 134 22.21 14.87 -7.19
C CYS A 134 23.21 15.96 -6.77
N MET A 135 24.13 15.65 -5.86
CA MET A 135 25.15 16.62 -5.44
C MET A 135 26.02 17.13 -6.60
N ALA A 136 26.25 16.32 -7.64
CA ALA A 136 27.02 16.71 -8.82
C ALA A 136 26.31 17.78 -9.67
N ASP A 137 24.97 17.79 -9.66
CA ASP A 137 24.14 18.73 -10.43
C ASP A 137 23.72 19.95 -9.60
N TYR A 138 24.11 20.00 -8.31
CA TYR A 138 23.71 21.07 -7.41
C TYR A 138 24.73 22.20 -7.41
N ASP A 139 24.24 23.42 -7.67
CA ASP A 139 25.03 24.64 -7.58
C ASP A 139 25.14 25.12 -6.12
N ILE A 140 26.39 25.19 -5.62
CA ILE A 140 26.73 25.58 -4.25
C ILE A 140 26.28 27.02 -3.93
N ILE A 141 26.14 27.89 -4.93
CA ILE A 141 25.71 29.28 -4.74
C ILE A 141 24.26 29.34 -4.22
N ASN A 142 23.44 28.34 -4.56
CA ASN A 142 22.07 28.26 -4.08
C ASN A 142 21.97 27.89 -2.60
N LEU A 143 23.05 27.42 -1.98
CA LEU A 143 23.06 26.93 -0.59
C LEU A 143 22.63 28.02 0.41
N GLU A 144 22.99 29.28 0.16
CA GLU A 144 22.59 30.42 1.01
C GLU A 144 21.09 30.71 0.96
N HIS A 145 20.43 30.34 -0.15
CA HIS A 145 19.02 30.62 -0.40
C HIS A 145 18.10 29.46 0.00
N GLU A 146 18.65 28.32 0.44
CA GLU A 146 17.86 27.18 0.85
C GLU A 146 17.25 27.37 2.25
N THR A 147 15.94 27.12 2.36
CA THR A 147 15.23 27.19 3.66
C THR A 147 15.37 25.91 4.48
N LEU A 148 15.41 24.76 3.82
CA LEU A 148 15.58 23.45 4.44
C LEU A 148 16.37 22.56 3.49
N LEU A 149 17.54 22.10 3.97
CA LEU A 149 18.41 21.18 3.24
C LEU A 149 18.45 19.84 3.97
N LEU A 150 18.18 18.76 3.24
CA LEU A 150 18.29 17.38 3.71
C LEU A 150 19.37 16.69 2.88
N VAL A 151 20.28 15.99 3.52
CA VAL A 151 21.39 15.32 2.84
C VAL A 151 21.31 13.81 3.07
N VAL A 152 21.27 13.06 1.97
CA VAL A 152 21.25 11.59 1.98
C VAL A 152 22.45 11.09 1.17
N THR A 153 23.55 10.78 1.87
CA THR A 153 24.78 10.35 1.21
C THR A 153 25.28 9.01 1.76
N SER A 154 25.93 8.23 0.90
CA SER A 154 26.78 7.12 1.32
C SER A 154 28.21 7.60 1.56
N THR A 155 29.05 6.76 2.15
CA THR A 155 30.50 6.95 2.17
C THR A 155 31.15 5.83 1.36
N PHE A 156 32.32 6.10 0.78
CA PHE A 156 33.09 5.11 0.03
C PHE A 156 34.51 4.99 0.60
N GLY A 157 35.17 3.84 0.38
CA GLY A 157 36.55 3.60 0.83
C GLY A 157 36.74 3.81 2.34
N ASN A 158 37.59 4.78 2.70
CA ASN A 158 37.98 5.09 4.08
C ASN A 158 37.14 6.21 4.72
N GLY A 159 35.92 6.43 4.24
CA GLY A 159 35.06 7.55 4.66
C GLY A 159 35.10 8.72 3.68
N ASP A 160 35.58 8.49 2.47
CA ASP A 160 35.57 9.46 1.38
C ASP A 160 34.12 9.67 0.87
N PRO A 161 33.79 10.86 0.35
CA PRO A 161 32.53 11.06 -0.32
C PRO A 161 32.43 10.18 -1.58
N PRO A 162 31.21 9.82 -2.02
CA PRO A 162 31.01 9.19 -3.32
C PRO A 162 31.47 10.11 -4.47
N GLU A 163 31.74 9.55 -5.65
CA GLU A 163 32.22 10.25 -6.84
C GLU A 163 31.34 11.45 -7.20
N ASN A 164 30.02 11.25 -7.21
CA ASN A 164 29.04 12.31 -7.48
C ASN A 164 28.89 13.35 -6.34
N GLY A 165 29.50 13.12 -5.18
CA GLY A 165 29.53 14.05 -4.05
C GLY A 165 30.88 14.76 -3.84
N GLU A 166 31.94 14.35 -4.55
CA GLU A 166 33.30 14.88 -4.32
C GLU A 166 33.42 16.38 -4.57
N ALA A 167 32.82 16.89 -5.65
CA ALA A 167 32.87 18.31 -6.00
C ALA A 167 32.17 19.16 -4.92
N PHE A 168 30.97 18.74 -4.52
CA PHE A 168 30.19 19.39 -3.47
C PHE A 168 30.93 19.38 -2.12
N ALA A 169 31.53 18.25 -1.74
CA ALA A 169 32.30 18.12 -0.50
C ALA A 169 33.52 19.05 -0.48
N ARG A 170 34.25 19.16 -1.60
CA ARG A 170 35.39 20.08 -1.74
C ARG A 170 34.97 21.53 -1.59
N SER A 171 33.88 21.95 -2.25
CA SER A 171 33.35 23.31 -2.13
C SER A 171 32.92 23.63 -0.70
N LEU A 172 32.28 22.68 -0.01
CA LEU A 172 31.84 22.88 1.38
C LEU A 172 33.01 22.94 2.36
N GLN A 173 34.07 22.16 2.13
CA GLN A 173 35.32 22.26 2.90
C GLN A 173 36.01 23.60 2.67
N ALA A 174 36.05 24.11 1.43
CA ALA A 174 36.58 25.42 1.13
C ALA A 174 35.81 26.50 1.91
N ILE A 175 34.47 26.53 1.81
CA ILE A 175 33.61 27.48 2.55
C ILE A 175 33.88 27.44 4.06
N LYS A 176 34.07 26.24 4.64
CA LYS A 176 34.38 26.10 6.06
C LYS A 176 35.73 26.72 6.46
N VAL A 177 36.72 26.69 5.57
CA VAL A 177 38.08 27.17 5.85
C VAL A 177 38.22 28.67 5.57
N THR A 178 37.68 29.17 4.46
CA THR A 178 37.78 30.58 4.06
C THR A 178 36.67 31.47 4.61
N GLY A 179 35.51 30.91 4.97
CA GLY A 179 34.33 31.69 5.36
C GLY A 179 33.68 32.49 4.22
N GLU A 180 34.19 32.38 2.99
CA GLU A 180 33.68 33.04 1.79
C GLU A 180 33.27 32.00 0.74
N THR A 181 32.06 32.15 0.20
CA THR A 181 31.54 31.40 -0.94
C THR A 181 32.18 31.93 -2.23
N THR A 182 33.40 31.48 -2.55
CA THR A 182 34.03 31.89 -3.82
C THR A 182 33.35 31.20 -5.01
N PRO A 183 33.06 31.95 -6.10
CA PRO A 183 32.38 31.45 -7.29
C PRO A 183 33.24 30.51 -8.16
#